data_AF-A0A2V8WZS2-F1
#
_entry.id   AF-A0A2V8WZS2-F1
#
_cell.length_a   1.000
_cell.length_b   1.000
_cell.length_c   1.000
_cell.angle_alpha   90.00
_cell.angle_beta   90.00
_cell.angle_gamma   90.00
#
_symmetry.space_group_name_H-M   'P 1'
#
loop_
_entity.id
_entity.type
_entity.pdbx_description
1 polymer ?
#
loop_
_entity_poly.entity_id
_entity_poly.type
_entity_poly.pdbx_seq_one_letter_code
_entity_poly.pdbx_strand_id
1 'polypeptide(L)'
;MARAEDWHPLVAIPFIREIMNHPKEGFRTVRELRCADLMAGCNFVARGKDDSEVMKKTAEHAKSAHKMAAISVEVEKKARAAIRDAGAFEPGGPSKA
;
A
#
# COMPACT_ATOMS: atom_id res chain seq x y z
N MET A 1 56.42 -36.03 4.02
CA MET A 1 56.05 -35.05 5.06
C MET A 1 56.29 -33.65 4.53
N ALA A 2 55.22 -32.96 4.12
CA ALA A 2 55.17 -31.51 3.86
C ALA A 2 53.69 -31.09 3.93
N ARG A 3 53.43 -29.90 4.44
CA ARG A 3 52.29 -29.54 5.29
C ARG A 3 51.04 -29.08 4.53
N ALA A 4 49.93 -29.13 5.27
CA ALA A 4 48.59 -28.67 4.93
C ALA A 4 48.50 -27.13 4.84
N GLU A 5 47.33 -26.67 4.36
CA GLU A 5 46.79 -25.32 4.53
C GLU A 5 47.32 -24.26 3.54
N ASP A 6 46.71 -24.20 2.35
CA ASP A 6 46.58 -22.92 1.65
C ASP A 6 45.13 -22.74 1.17
N TRP A 7 44.62 -21.59 1.51
CA TRP A 7 43.22 -21.23 1.60
C TRP A 7 42.52 -21.15 0.24
N HIS A 8 41.25 -21.50 0.24
CA HIS A 8 40.31 -21.38 -0.86
C HIS A 8 40.33 -19.99 -1.54
N PRO A 9 40.51 -19.90 -2.87
CA PRO A 9 40.20 -18.70 -3.60
C PRO A 9 38.68 -18.53 -3.68
N LEU A 10 38.20 -17.54 -2.95
CA LEU A 10 36.95 -16.84 -3.26
C LEU A 10 37.03 -16.30 -4.69
N VAL A 11 35.86 -16.27 -5.36
CA VAL A 11 35.54 -15.64 -6.66
C VAL A 11 35.43 -16.62 -7.83
N ALA A 12 34.20 -17.10 -8.08
CA ALA A 12 33.53 -16.96 -9.38
C ALA A 12 32.12 -17.60 -9.35
N ILE A 13 31.15 -16.92 -8.74
CA ILE A 13 29.72 -17.15 -9.07
C ILE A 13 29.05 -15.79 -9.23
N PRO A 14 28.98 -15.23 -10.45
CA PRO A 14 28.22 -14.00 -10.74
C PRO A 14 26.70 -14.24 -10.82
N PHE A 15 26.13 -15.13 -10.02
CA PHE A 15 24.70 -15.49 -10.07
C PHE A 15 23.90 -15.02 -8.86
N ILE A 16 24.55 -14.72 -7.73
CA ILE A 16 23.85 -14.59 -6.44
C ILE A 16 23.46 -13.12 -6.11
N ARG A 17 23.94 -12.14 -6.87
CA ARG A 17 23.61 -10.71 -6.62
C ARG A 17 22.27 -10.27 -7.20
N GLU A 18 21.70 -11.03 -8.14
CA GLU A 18 20.41 -10.72 -8.77
C GLU A 18 19.20 -11.00 -7.86
N ILE A 19 19.32 -11.93 -6.89
CA ILE A 19 18.20 -12.37 -6.03
C ILE A 19 17.78 -11.28 -5.02
N MET A 20 18.64 -10.30 -4.73
CA MET A 20 18.34 -9.24 -3.75
C MET A 20 17.57 -8.03 -4.32
N ASN A 21 17.12 -8.08 -5.58
CA ASN A 21 16.37 -6.99 -6.22
C ASN A 21 14.96 -7.41 -6.67
N HIS A 22 14.34 -8.36 -5.97
CA HIS A 22 12.92 -8.62 -6.10
C HIS A 22 12.16 -7.74 -5.08
N PRO A 23 11.52 -6.64 -5.50
CA PRO A 23 10.57 -5.95 -4.64
C PRO A 23 9.43 -6.91 -4.28
N LYS A 24 9.00 -6.87 -3.02
CA LYS A 24 7.89 -7.65 -2.47
C LYS A 24 6.63 -7.60 -3.35
N GLU A 25 6.47 -8.53 -4.27
CA GLU A 25 5.19 -8.80 -4.95
C GLU A 25 4.63 -10.11 -4.39
N GLY A 26 3.70 -10.03 -3.44
CA GLY A 26 3.12 -11.27 -2.89
C GLY A 26 2.06 -11.15 -1.79
N PHE A 27 1.83 -9.98 -1.21
CA PHE A 27 0.69 -9.77 -0.32
C PHE A 27 0.07 -8.43 -0.68
N ARG A 28 -0.96 -8.44 -1.56
CA ARG A 28 -1.72 -7.23 -1.87
C ARG A 28 -2.53 -6.86 -0.64
N THR A 29 -2.01 -5.94 0.17
CA THR A 29 -2.73 -5.38 1.31
C THR A 29 -3.82 -4.45 0.78
N VAL A 30 -5.06 -4.66 1.21
CA VAL A 30 -6.15 -3.69 1.03
C VAL A 30 -5.73 -2.42 1.73
N ARG A 31 -5.81 -1.32 1.00
CA ARG A 31 -5.67 0.01 1.56
C ARG A 31 -7.07 0.50 1.94
N GLU A 32 -7.23 1.02 3.15
CA GLU A 32 -8.49 1.57 3.65
C GLU A 32 -8.28 3.00 4.17
N LEU A 33 -9.21 3.89 3.85
CA LEU A 33 -9.32 5.22 4.43
C LEU A 33 -10.72 5.41 5.00
N ARG A 34 -10.82 5.95 6.22
CA ARG A 34 -12.10 6.34 6.80
C ARG A 34 -12.22 7.85 6.78
N CYS A 35 -13.33 8.36 6.27
CA CYS A 35 -13.61 9.79 6.28
C CYS A 35 -13.73 10.33 7.71
N ALA A 36 -14.05 9.47 8.69
CA ALA A 36 -14.09 9.82 10.11
C ALA A 36 -12.72 10.29 10.64
N ASP A 37 -11.61 9.79 10.08
CA ASP A 37 -10.27 10.25 10.43
C ASP A 37 -9.95 11.66 9.84
N LEU A 38 -10.74 12.13 8.86
CA LEU A 38 -10.56 13.43 8.19
C LEU A 38 -11.54 14.50 8.66
N MET A 39 -12.79 14.12 8.92
CA MET A 39 -13.83 15.03 9.35
C MET A 39 -14.80 14.33 10.30
N ALA A 40 -15.19 15.04 11.36
CA ALA A 40 -16.23 14.57 12.27
C ALA A 40 -17.58 14.54 11.54
N GLY A 41 -18.33 13.45 11.70
CA GLY A 41 -19.69 13.31 11.17
C GLY A 41 -19.83 12.52 9.86
N CYS A 42 -18.74 12.04 9.25
CA CYS A 42 -18.80 11.13 8.11
C CYS A 42 -18.17 9.77 8.44
N ASN A 43 -18.95 8.69 8.36
CA ASN A 43 -18.46 7.32 8.64
C ASN A 43 -18.19 6.51 7.35
N PHE A 44 -17.99 7.19 6.22
CA PHE A 44 -17.66 6.54 4.96
C PHE A 44 -16.26 5.91 5.01
N VAL A 45 -16.12 4.73 4.39
CA VAL A 45 -14.87 3.98 4.35
C VAL A 45 -14.54 3.61 2.90
N ALA A 46 -13.45 4.17 2.38
CA ALA A 46 -12.93 3.87 1.06
C ALA A 46 -11.90 2.73 1.15
N ARG A 47 -12.11 1.65 0.39
CA ARG A 47 -11.18 0.52 0.27
C ARG A 47 -10.70 0.34 -1.17
N GLY A 48 -9.42 0.03 -1.36
CA GLY A 48 -8.80 -0.17 -2.66
C GLY A 48 -7.60 -1.09 -2.60
N LYS A 49 -7.11 -1.50 -3.77
CA LYS A 49 -5.89 -2.32 -3.86
C LYS A 49 -4.62 -1.48 -3.64
N ASP A 50 -4.73 -0.17 -3.78
CA ASP A 50 -3.66 0.81 -3.65
C ASP A 50 -4.20 2.16 -3.14
N ASP A 51 -3.30 3.03 -2.70
CA ASP A 51 -3.63 4.36 -2.18
C ASP A 51 -4.37 5.23 -3.21
N SER A 52 -4.04 5.08 -4.50
CA SER A 52 -4.67 5.83 -5.59
C SER A 52 -6.15 5.45 -5.76
N GLU A 53 -6.50 4.17 -5.70
CA GLU A 53 -7.89 3.72 -5.73
C GLU A 53 -8.69 4.22 -4.52
N VAL A 54 -8.10 4.13 -3.33
CA VAL A 54 -8.71 4.65 -2.10
C VAL A 54 -8.97 6.15 -2.22
N MET A 55 -7.99 6.89 -2.73
CA MET A 55 -8.10 8.33 -2.93
C MET A 55 -9.14 8.71 -3.96
N LYS A 56 -9.21 8.01 -5.10
CA LYS A 56 -10.23 8.26 -6.11
C LYS A 56 -11.63 8.10 -5.52
N LYS A 57 -11.88 6.99 -4.82
CA LYS A 57 -13.18 6.74 -4.14
C LYS A 57 -13.50 7.80 -3.09
N THR A 58 -12.49 8.25 -2.35
CA THR A 58 -12.63 9.32 -1.34
C THR A 58 -12.96 10.66 -1.99
N ALA A 59 -12.33 10.99 -3.12
CA ALA A 59 -12.58 12.22 -3.87
C ALA A 59 -13.99 12.25 -4.48
N GLU A 60 -14.43 11.14 -5.06
CA GLU A 60 -15.80 10.99 -5.56
C GLU A 60 -16.83 11.13 -4.44
N HIS A 61 -16.57 10.53 -3.28
CA HIS A 61 -17.40 10.68 -2.09
C HIS A 61 -17.44 12.13 -1.60
N ALA A 62 -16.29 12.80 -1.46
CA ALA A 62 -16.21 14.19 -1.01
C ALA A 62 -16.98 15.14 -1.95
N LYS A 63 -16.90 14.90 -3.27
CA LYS A 63 -17.62 15.69 -4.28
C LYS A 63 -19.13 15.49 -4.19
N SER A 64 -19.60 14.27 -3.98
CA SER A 64 -21.03 13.95 -3.97
C SER A 64 -21.69 14.22 -2.62
N ALA A 65 -21.08 13.77 -1.51
CA ALA A 65 -21.64 13.86 -0.16
C ALA A 65 -21.44 15.23 0.49
N HIS A 66 -20.29 15.88 0.21
CA HIS A 66 -19.91 17.15 0.85
C HIS A 66 -19.90 18.32 -0.13
N LYS A 67 -20.30 18.10 -1.40
CA LYS A 67 -20.29 19.11 -2.48
C LYS A 67 -18.94 19.83 -2.61
N MET A 68 -17.85 19.15 -2.24
CA MET A 68 -16.51 19.69 -2.35
C MET A 68 -16.09 19.67 -3.82
N ALA A 69 -15.94 20.84 -4.43
CA ALA A 69 -15.49 20.94 -5.82
C ALA A 69 -14.05 20.42 -6.02
N ALA A 70 -13.22 20.51 -4.97
CA ALA A 70 -11.87 19.99 -4.93
C ALA A 70 -11.49 19.57 -3.49
N ILE A 71 -10.65 18.54 -3.38
CA ILE A 71 -9.97 18.21 -2.12
C ILE A 71 -8.74 19.13 -1.99
N SER A 72 -8.68 19.94 -0.95
CA SER A 72 -7.52 20.80 -0.67
C SER A 72 -6.27 19.95 -0.38
N VAL A 73 -5.08 20.47 -0.71
CA VAL A 73 -3.78 19.78 -0.50
C VAL A 73 -3.60 19.30 0.95
N GLU A 74 -4.09 20.07 1.93
CA GLU A 74 -4.05 19.66 3.34
C GLU A 74 -4.91 18.42 3.62
N VAL A 75 -6.14 18.39 3.09
CA VAL A 75 -7.06 17.26 3.24
C VAL A 75 -6.51 16.04 2.51
N GLU A 76 -5.90 16.23 1.35
CA GLU A 76 -5.24 15.16 0.59
C GLU A 76 -4.04 14.57 1.35
N LYS A 77 -3.22 15.41 1.98
CA LYS A 77 -2.09 14.96 2.81
C LYS A 77 -2.58 14.20 4.05
N LYS A 78 -3.61 14.72 4.73
CA LYS A 78 -4.26 14.03 5.86
C LYS A 78 -4.89 12.71 5.42
N ALA A 79 -5.54 12.69 4.26
CA ALA A 79 -6.11 11.51 3.66
C ALA A 79 -5.03 10.45 3.43
N ARG A 80 -3.93 10.76 2.74
CA ARG A 80 -2.81 9.81 2.55
C ARG A 80 -2.26 9.29 3.87
N ALA A 81 -2.10 10.16 4.88
CA ALA A 81 -1.61 9.77 6.20
C ALA A 81 -2.60 8.89 6.97
N ALA A 82 -3.90 9.00 6.68
CA ALA A 82 -4.96 8.21 7.30
C ALA A 82 -5.19 6.86 6.59
N ILE A 83 -4.60 6.62 5.41
CA ILE A 83 -4.71 5.33 4.73
C ILE A 83 -3.94 4.28 5.52
N ARG A 84 -4.63 3.19 5.88
CA ARG A 84 -4.10 2.07 6.64
C ARG A 84 -4.23 0.77 5.84
N ASP A 85 -3.33 -0.18 6.11
CA ASP A 85 -3.47 -1.54 5.60
C ASP A 85 -4.58 -2.27 6.35
N ALA A 86 -5.65 -2.65 5.65
CA ALA A 86 -6.82 -3.33 6.18
C ALA A 86 -6.78 -4.86 6.02
N GLY A 87 -5.62 -5.44 5.66
CA GLY A 87 -5.44 -6.89 5.50
C GLY A 87 -5.39 -7.34 4.04
N ALA A 88 -5.53 -8.65 3.76
CA ALA A 88 -5.44 -9.20 2.41
C ALA A 88 -6.60 -8.75 1.51
N PHE A 89 -6.29 -8.36 0.27
CA PHE A 89 -7.28 -7.98 -0.74
C PHE A 89 -7.98 -9.21 -1.30
N GLU A 90 -9.22 -9.44 -0.82
CA GLU A 90 -10.18 -10.38 -1.38
C GLU A 90 -11.05 -9.65 -2.42
N PRO A 91 -10.79 -9.78 -3.74
CA PRO A 91 -11.66 -9.23 -4.76
C PRO A 91 -12.97 -10.04 -4.82
N GLY A 92 -13.97 -9.69 -4.01
CA GLY A 92 -15.31 -10.28 -4.12
C GLY A 92 -16.14 -10.46 -2.84
N GLY A 93 -16.01 -9.59 -1.83
CA GLY A 93 -16.91 -9.62 -0.65
C GLY A 93 -18.22 -8.86 -0.90
N PRO A 94 -19.39 -9.40 -0.49
CA PRO A 94 -20.70 -8.99 -1.01
C PRO A 94 -21.06 -7.55 -0.66
N SER A 95 -21.42 -6.79 -1.68
CA SER A 95 -22.31 -5.64 -1.57
C SER A 95 -23.55 -6.08 -0.80
N LYS A 96 -23.66 -5.68 0.47
CA LYS A 96 -24.92 -5.77 1.20
C LYS A 96 -25.95 -4.91 0.46
N ALA A 97 -26.90 -5.57 -0.18
CA ALA A 97 -28.22 -5.04 -0.50
C ALA A 97 -29.07 -4.97 0.77
#